data_AF-A0A3C1GJW4-F1
#
_entry.id   AF-A0A3C1GJW4-F1
#
_cell.length_a   1.000
_cell.length_b   1.000
_cell.length_c   1.000
_cell.angle_alpha   90.00
_cell.angle_beta   90.00
_cell.angle_gamma   90.00
#
_symmetry.space_group_name_H-M   'P 1'
#
loop_
_entity.id
_entity.type
_entity.pdbx_description
1 polymer ?
#
loop_
_entity_poly.entity_id
_entity_poly.type
_entity_poly.pdbx_seq_one_letter_code
_entity_poly.pdbx_strand_id
1 'polypeptide(L)'
;MQSKPLSEPELFELIGEPQRSANGVPRAPETAWGEPEHLVALWNAEAPKGLPRIQAVSEGRRKKARAILRQFPREDWWRQVMREYLASGFLQGRKNGPGHEHFKADFDWLLAKGREGTENAVRVHEGRYRDGVAVEAPYGGKFG
;
A
#
# COMPACT_ATOMS: atom_id res chain seq x y z
N MET A 1 -48.08 -5.44 33.83
CA MET A 1 -47.65 -5.41 32.42
C MET A 1 -46.20 -5.87 32.39
N GLN A 2 -45.94 -7.15 32.11
CA GLN A 2 -44.57 -7.68 32.00
C GLN A 2 -44.14 -7.58 30.54
N SER A 3 -43.15 -6.73 30.26
CA SER A 3 -42.47 -6.67 28.98
C SER A 3 -41.70 -7.97 28.81
N LYS A 4 -42.14 -8.81 27.88
CA LYS A 4 -41.45 -10.03 27.50
C LYS A 4 -40.13 -9.62 26.83
N PRO A 5 -38.96 -10.10 27.27
CA PRO A 5 -37.72 -9.83 26.56
C PRO A 5 -37.83 -10.44 25.16
N LEU A 6 -37.47 -9.67 24.13
CA LEU A 6 -37.44 -10.13 22.74
C LEU A 6 -36.49 -11.32 22.64
N SER A 7 -36.96 -12.38 21.99
CA SER A 7 -36.17 -13.58 21.76
C SER A 7 -35.06 -13.32 20.74
N GLU A 8 -33.88 -13.93 20.94
CA GLU A 8 -32.67 -13.78 20.12
C GLU A 8 -32.85 -13.77 18.58
N PRO A 9 -33.75 -14.56 17.94
CA PRO A 9 -33.90 -14.48 16.48
C PRO A 9 -34.42 -13.11 15.98
N GLU A 10 -35.16 -12.34 16.78
CA GLU A 10 -35.67 -11.02 16.36
C GLU A 10 -34.60 -9.91 16.42
N LEU A 11 -33.53 -10.12 17.19
CA LEU A 11 -32.38 -9.21 17.23
C LEU A 11 -31.49 -9.35 15.98
N PHE A 12 -31.44 -10.55 15.39
CA PHE A 12 -30.59 -10.83 14.22
C PHE A 12 -31.11 -10.22 12.92
N GLU A 13 -32.42 -10.17 12.71
CA GLU A 13 -33.00 -9.55 11.50
C GLU A 13 -32.82 -8.03 11.45
N LEU A 14 -32.66 -7.37 12.61
CA LEU A 14 -32.54 -5.91 12.68
C LEU A 14 -31.12 -5.39 12.37
N ILE A 15 -30.09 -6.22 12.52
CA ILE A 15 -28.66 -5.83 12.38
C ILE A 15 -28.00 -6.34 11.09
N GLY A 16 -28.70 -7.14 10.29
CA GLY A 16 -28.14 -7.74 9.07
C GLY A 16 -27.06 -8.79 9.38
N GLU A 17 -27.13 -9.94 8.72
CA GLU A 17 -26.15 -11.00 8.94
C GLU A 17 -24.75 -10.53 8.51
N PRO A 18 -23.71 -10.64 9.37
CA PRO A 18 -22.35 -10.43 8.94
C PRO A 18 -21.99 -11.53 7.95
N GLN A 19 -21.90 -11.19 6.67
CA GLN A 19 -21.57 -12.11 5.59
C GLN A 19 -20.22 -12.79 5.89
N ARG A 20 -20.27 -14.05 6.32
CA ARG A 20 -19.08 -14.87 6.57
C ARG A 20 -18.54 -15.37 5.23
N SER A 21 -17.34 -14.94 4.87
CA SER A 21 -16.57 -15.59 3.80
C SER A 21 -16.04 -16.95 4.28
N ALA A 22 -15.87 -17.89 3.36
CA ALA A 22 -15.56 -19.30 3.58
C ALA A 22 -14.25 -19.60 4.36
N ASN A 23 -13.41 -18.59 4.65
CA ASN A 23 -12.13 -18.77 5.32
C ASN A 23 -12.03 -18.15 6.73
N GLY A 24 -13.14 -17.70 7.35
CA GLY A 24 -13.16 -17.34 8.78
C GLY A 24 -12.32 -16.13 9.21
N VAL A 25 -11.66 -15.44 8.27
CA VAL A 25 -10.97 -14.17 8.53
C VAL A 25 -12.00 -13.05 8.44
N PRO A 26 -12.10 -12.15 9.44
CA PRO A 26 -12.93 -10.95 9.33
C PRO A 26 -12.47 -10.16 8.10
N ARG A 27 -13.30 -10.17 7.05
CA ARG A 27 -13.09 -9.29 5.91
C ARG A 27 -13.42 -7.89 6.40
N ALA A 28 -12.42 -7.01 6.45
CA ALA A 28 -12.69 -5.58 6.62
C ALA A 28 -13.78 -5.17 5.61
N PRO A 29 -14.72 -4.29 5.98
CA PRO A 29 -15.82 -3.90 5.10
C PRO A 29 -15.26 -3.54 3.73
N GLU A 30 -15.89 -4.03 2.65
CA GLU A 30 -15.56 -3.69 1.27
C GLU A 30 -15.89 -2.20 1.03
N THR A 31 -15.12 -1.32 1.64
CA THR A 31 -15.17 0.11 1.33
C THR A 31 -14.63 0.29 -0.09
N ALA A 32 -15.35 1.09 -0.89
CA ALA A 32 -14.95 1.39 -2.25
C ALA A 32 -13.54 2.02 -2.26
N TRP A 33 -12.67 1.52 -3.14
CA TRP A 33 -11.32 2.03 -3.33
C TRP A 33 -11.29 3.56 -3.47
N GLY A 34 -10.25 4.21 -2.94
CA GLY A 34 -10.04 5.66 -3.11
C GLY A 34 -9.60 6.40 -1.84
N GLU A 35 -9.80 5.79 -0.67
CA GLU A 35 -9.28 6.34 0.59
C GLU A 35 -7.84 5.88 0.92
N PRO A 36 -7.05 6.69 1.66
CA PRO A 36 -5.70 6.36 2.12
C PRO A 36 -5.55 4.97 2.75
N GLU A 37 -6.56 4.53 3.51
CA GLU A 37 -6.60 3.25 4.19
C GLU A 37 -6.54 2.08 3.22
N HIS A 38 -7.12 2.20 2.02
CA HIS A 38 -7.04 1.15 1.01
C HIS A 38 -5.62 0.98 0.48
N LEU A 39 -4.91 2.09 0.28
CA LEU A 39 -3.52 2.05 -0.18
C LEU A 39 -2.59 1.48 0.90
N VAL A 40 -2.87 1.79 2.17
CA VAL A 40 -2.19 1.19 3.32
C VAL A 40 -2.49 -0.31 3.43
N ALA A 41 -3.74 -0.72 3.25
CA ALA A 41 -4.15 -2.12 3.26
C ALA A 41 -3.45 -2.89 2.13
N LEU A 42 -3.40 -2.33 0.92
CA LEU A 42 -2.67 -2.90 -0.21
C LEU A 42 -1.18 -3.05 0.11
N TRP A 43 -0.53 -2.02 0.64
CA TRP A 43 0.88 -2.11 1.08
C TRP A 43 1.07 -3.23 2.11
N ASN A 44 0.23 -3.28 3.13
CA ASN A 44 0.36 -4.26 4.19
C ASN A 44 0.12 -5.71 3.73
N ALA A 45 -0.73 -5.90 2.73
CA ALA A 45 -0.96 -7.19 2.10
C ALA A 45 0.24 -7.64 1.24
N GLU A 46 0.79 -6.74 0.42
CA GLU A 46 1.73 -7.10 -0.66
C GLU A 46 3.20 -6.90 -0.29
N ALA A 47 3.54 -6.01 0.65
CA ALA A 47 4.94 -5.68 0.93
C ALA A 47 5.74 -6.92 1.40
N PRO A 48 7.00 -7.11 1.01
CA PRO A 48 7.82 -8.21 1.51
C PRO A 48 7.94 -8.25 3.05
N LYS A 49 8.25 -9.43 3.61
CA LYS A 49 8.42 -9.64 5.07
C LYS A 49 9.50 -8.76 5.72
N GLY A 50 10.45 -8.23 4.93
CA GLY A 50 11.56 -7.39 5.42
C GLY A 50 11.25 -5.88 5.48
N LEU A 51 10.02 -5.47 5.16
CA LEU A 51 9.57 -4.08 5.15
C LEU A 51 8.49 -3.86 6.21
N PRO A 52 8.52 -2.69 6.89
CA PRO A 52 7.58 -2.41 7.96
C PRO A 52 6.15 -2.38 7.43
N ARG A 53 5.26 -3.01 8.19
CA ARG A 53 3.82 -2.83 8.05
C ARG A 53 3.42 -1.50 8.67
N ILE A 54 2.48 -0.83 8.03
CA ILE A 54 1.91 0.42 8.53
C ILE A 54 0.90 0.07 9.61
N GLN A 55 1.23 0.42 10.86
CA GLN A 55 0.34 0.21 12.01
C GLN A 55 -0.55 1.43 12.29
N ALA A 56 -0.04 2.64 12.01
CA ALA A 56 -0.76 3.89 12.22
C ALA A 56 -0.71 4.75 10.96
N VAL A 57 -1.84 5.29 10.53
CA VAL A 57 -1.92 6.23 9.40
C VAL A 57 -2.03 7.65 9.95
N SER A 58 -0.87 8.28 10.16
CA SER A 58 -0.81 9.67 10.62
C SER A 58 -1.49 10.62 9.63
N GLU A 59 -1.91 11.80 10.10
CA GLU A 59 -2.47 12.85 9.24
C GLU A 59 -1.55 13.22 8.06
N GLY A 60 -0.24 13.29 8.30
CA GLY A 60 0.74 13.52 7.24
C GLY A 60 0.73 12.42 6.16
N ARG A 61 0.62 11.15 6.58
CA ARG A 61 0.54 10.01 5.66
C ARG A 61 -0.80 9.98 4.92
N ARG A 62 -1.92 10.26 5.61
CA ARG A 62 -3.26 10.43 5.00
C ARG A 62 -3.23 11.49 3.92
N LYS A 63 -2.63 12.66 4.20
CA LYS A 63 -2.52 13.78 3.25
C LYS A 63 -1.73 13.38 2.01
N LYS A 64 -0.57 12.73 2.16
CA LYS A 64 0.24 12.25 1.03
C LYS A 64 -0.51 11.20 0.20
N ALA A 65 -1.08 10.18 0.86
CA ALA A 65 -1.83 9.12 0.21
C ALA A 65 -3.05 9.67 -0.56
N ARG A 66 -3.82 10.58 0.04
CA ARG A 66 -4.96 11.23 -0.62
C ARG A 66 -4.51 12.04 -1.83
N ALA A 67 -3.40 12.77 -1.73
CA ALA A 67 -2.87 13.56 -2.83
C ALA A 67 -2.45 12.70 -4.03
N ILE A 68 -1.80 11.55 -3.78
CA ILE A 68 -1.37 10.67 -4.87
C ILE A 68 -2.53 9.81 -5.42
N LEU A 69 -3.49 9.40 -4.59
CA LEU A 69 -4.72 8.72 -5.03
C LEU A 69 -5.58 9.61 -5.92
N ARG A 70 -5.60 10.93 -5.71
CA ARG A 70 -6.27 11.85 -6.64
C ARG A 70 -5.64 11.89 -8.03
N GLN A 71 -4.32 11.68 -8.12
CA GLN A 71 -3.60 11.65 -9.39
C GLN A 71 -3.72 10.28 -10.07
N PHE A 72 -3.67 9.22 -9.28
CA PHE A 72 -3.74 7.83 -9.74
C PHE A 72 -4.87 7.11 -8.99
N PRO A 73 -6.15 7.32 -9.37
CA PRO A 73 -7.29 6.85 -8.59
C PRO A 73 -7.60 5.37 -8.77
N ARG A 74 -7.03 4.71 -9.78
CA ARG A 74 -7.38 3.35 -10.14
C ARG A 74 -6.64 2.32 -9.30
N GLU A 75 -7.36 1.39 -8.68
CA GLU A 75 -6.79 0.32 -7.86
C GLU A 75 -5.79 -0.55 -8.63
N ASP A 76 -6.13 -0.92 -9.87
CA ASP A 76 -5.31 -1.80 -10.70
C ASP A 76 -3.96 -1.18 -11.07
N TRP A 77 -3.89 0.15 -11.17
CA TRP A 77 -2.63 0.88 -11.31
C TRP A 77 -1.72 0.67 -10.08
N TRP A 78 -2.28 0.72 -8.87
CA TRP A 78 -1.50 0.48 -7.65
C TRP A 78 -1.12 -0.99 -7.46
N ARG A 79 -1.98 -1.92 -7.88
CA ARG A 79 -1.61 -3.34 -7.93
C ARG A 79 -0.44 -3.56 -8.90
N GLN A 80 -0.44 -2.85 -10.03
CA GLN A 80 0.69 -2.85 -10.95
C GLN A 80 1.97 -2.27 -10.31
N VAL A 81 1.86 -1.16 -9.58
CA VAL A 81 2.99 -0.62 -8.79
C VAL A 81 3.56 -1.68 -7.84
N MET A 82 2.72 -2.39 -7.09
CA MET A 82 3.18 -3.44 -6.18
C MET A 82 3.84 -4.60 -6.92
N ARG A 83 3.32 -5.00 -8.09
CA ARG A 83 3.94 -6.02 -8.94
C ARG A 83 5.35 -5.62 -9.39
N GLU A 84 5.54 -4.40 -9.88
CA GLU A 84 6.85 -3.90 -10.27
C GLU A 84 7.80 -3.74 -9.08
N TYR A 85 7.28 -3.28 -7.94
CA TYR A 85 8.02 -3.18 -6.70
C TYR A 85 8.60 -4.56 -6.29
N LEU A 86 7.77 -5.59 -6.33
CA LEU A 86 8.14 -6.97 -6.00
C LEU A 86 9.12 -7.60 -7.00
N ALA A 87 9.17 -7.07 -8.23
CA ALA A 87 10.14 -7.45 -9.24
C ALA A 87 11.50 -6.72 -9.10
N SER A 88 11.64 -5.79 -8.14
CA SER A 88 12.89 -5.07 -7.88
C SER A 88 13.60 -5.60 -6.64
N GLY A 89 14.78 -6.20 -6.80
CA GLY A 89 15.64 -6.56 -5.69
C GLY A 89 16.20 -5.32 -4.97
N PHE A 90 16.42 -4.22 -5.68
CA PHE A 90 16.91 -2.96 -5.11
C PHE A 90 15.90 -2.32 -4.16
N LEU A 91 14.63 -2.14 -4.59
CA LEU A 91 13.61 -1.52 -3.74
C LEU A 91 13.35 -2.31 -2.45
N GLN A 92 13.53 -3.63 -2.52
CA GLN A 92 13.38 -4.54 -1.39
C GLN A 92 14.63 -4.62 -0.49
N GLY A 93 15.72 -3.94 -0.84
CA GLY A 93 17.01 -4.01 -0.15
C GLY A 93 17.71 -5.36 -0.23
N ARG A 94 17.43 -6.15 -1.27
CA ARG A 94 18.13 -7.42 -1.59
C ARG A 94 19.32 -7.21 -2.51
N LYS A 95 19.38 -6.06 -3.18
CA LYS A 95 20.48 -5.64 -4.05
C LYS A 95 20.91 -4.24 -3.66
N ASN A 96 22.21 -4.00 -3.72
CA ASN A 96 22.77 -2.69 -3.44
C ASN A 96 22.68 -1.84 -4.71
N GLY A 97 22.43 -0.54 -4.53
CA GLY A 97 22.60 0.45 -5.60
C GLY A 97 23.89 1.22 -5.42
N PRO A 98 24.40 1.90 -6.46
CA PRO A 98 25.50 2.85 -6.31
C PRO A 98 25.20 3.85 -5.18
N GLY A 99 26.07 3.92 -4.17
CA GLY A 99 25.91 4.81 -3.01
C GLY A 99 24.86 4.39 -1.97
N HIS A 100 24.26 3.20 -2.11
CA HIS A 100 23.15 2.75 -1.26
C HIS A 100 23.22 1.25 -0.97
N GLU A 101 24.03 0.86 0.02
CA GLU A 101 24.26 -0.55 0.38
C GLU A 101 23.06 -1.25 1.02
N HIS A 102 22.10 -0.52 1.58
CA HIS A 102 20.95 -1.11 2.29
C HIS A 102 19.63 -0.37 2.06
N PHE A 103 19.47 0.24 0.88
CA PHE A 103 18.26 0.99 0.59
C PHE A 103 17.03 0.08 0.57
N LYS A 104 15.99 0.49 1.29
CA LYS A 104 14.68 -0.14 1.33
C LYS A 104 13.63 0.93 1.09
N ALA A 105 12.91 0.80 -0.02
CA ALA A 105 11.85 1.74 -0.38
C ALA A 105 10.61 1.45 0.45
N ASP A 106 10.44 2.11 1.59
CA ASP A 106 9.23 1.96 2.40
C ASP A 106 7.99 2.66 1.79
N PHE A 107 6.87 2.57 2.49
CA PHE A 107 5.62 3.20 2.06
C PHE A 107 5.75 4.70 1.89
N ASP A 108 6.45 5.39 2.79
CA ASP A 108 6.56 6.85 2.74
C ASP A 108 7.46 7.30 1.58
N TRP A 109 8.49 6.51 1.25
CA TRP A 109 9.26 6.69 0.02
C TRP A 109 8.39 6.51 -1.22
N LEU A 110 7.52 5.49 -1.25
CA LEU A 110 6.66 5.23 -2.41
C LEU A 110 5.69 6.40 -2.69
N LEU A 111 5.19 7.06 -1.63
CA LEU A 111 4.33 8.24 -1.72
C LEU A 111 5.09 9.55 -2.02
N ALA A 112 6.41 9.54 -1.97
CA ALA A 112 7.24 10.71 -2.21
C ALA A 112 7.56 10.91 -3.70
N LYS A 113 8.20 12.04 -4.00
CA LYS A 113 8.80 12.34 -5.31
C LYS A 113 10.31 12.10 -5.26
N GLY A 114 10.89 11.71 -6.39
CA GLY A 114 12.33 11.67 -6.60
C GLY A 114 12.92 13.06 -6.82
N ARG A 115 14.25 13.13 -7.00
CA ARG A 115 14.99 14.38 -7.25
C ARG A 115 14.51 15.13 -8.51
N GLU A 116 14.09 14.38 -9.53
CA GLU A 116 13.57 14.90 -10.80
C GLU A 116 12.12 15.43 -10.68
N GLY A 117 11.50 15.34 -9.50
CA GLY A 117 10.12 15.81 -9.25
C GLY A 117 9.03 14.80 -9.58
N THR A 118 9.37 13.69 -10.25
CA THR A 118 8.47 12.58 -10.57
C THR A 118 8.16 11.74 -9.34
N GLU A 119 6.91 11.33 -9.18
CA GLU A 119 6.42 10.44 -8.12
C GLU A 119 7.17 9.10 -8.17
N ASN A 120 7.62 8.62 -7.02
CA ASN A 120 8.31 7.34 -6.95
C ASN A 120 7.38 6.20 -7.40
N ALA A 121 6.09 6.24 -7.06
CA ALA A 121 5.10 5.29 -7.54
C ALA A 121 5.01 5.22 -9.07
N VAL A 122 5.14 6.35 -9.80
CA VAL A 122 5.16 6.37 -11.27
C VAL A 122 6.39 5.66 -11.81
N ARG A 123 7.57 6.00 -11.26
CA ARG A 123 8.83 5.35 -11.66
C ARG A 123 8.82 3.84 -11.41
N VAL A 124 8.19 3.42 -10.31
CA VAL A 124 7.97 2.02 -10.00
C VAL A 124 7.00 1.39 -11.01
N HIS A 125 5.84 2.02 -11.24
CA HIS A 125 4.84 1.55 -12.22
C HIS A 125 5.43 1.34 -13.63
N GLU A 126 6.34 2.21 -14.06
CA GLU A 126 7.04 2.15 -15.34
C GLU A 126 8.16 1.10 -15.38
N GLY A 127 8.43 0.39 -14.29
CA GLY A 127 9.45 -0.64 -14.23
C GLY A 127 10.88 -0.12 -14.16
N ARG A 128 11.11 1.17 -13.85
CA ARG A 128 12.45 1.80 -13.75
C ARG A 128 13.34 1.17 -12.67
N TYR A 129 12.82 0.27 -11.85
CA TYR A 129 13.58 -0.43 -10.82
C TYR A 129 13.56 -1.95 -10.99
N ARG A 130 12.88 -2.46 -12.03
CA ARG A 130 12.77 -3.89 -12.27
C ARG A 130 14.16 -4.47 -12.52
N ASP A 131 14.43 -5.61 -11.90
CA ASP A 131 15.69 -6.31 -12.10
C ASP A 131 15.90 -6.68 -13.59
N GLY A 132 17.11 -6.49 -14.11
CA GLY A 132 17.44 -6.80 -15.51
C GLY A 132 17.11 -5.68 -16.50
N VAL A 133 16.47 -4.60 -16.06
CA VAL A 133 16.40 -3.37 -16.85
C VAL A 133 17.71 -2.60 -16.63
N ALA A 134 18.51 -2.43 -17.68
CA ALA A 134 19.68 -1.57 -17.67
C ALA A 134 19.22 -0.11 -17.68
N VAL A 135 18.95 0.44 -16.51
CA VAL A 135 18.69 1.86 -16.33
C VAL A 135 19.86 2.46 -15.59
N GLU A 136 20.49 3.46 -16.19
CA GLU A 136 21.48 4.28 -15.48
C GLU A 136 20.82 4.77 -14.19
N ALA A 137 21.34 4.29 -13.06
CA ALA A 137 20.78 4.63 -11.77
C ALA A 137 20.90 6.15 -11.62
N PRO A 138 19.79 6.90 -11.43
CA PRO A 138 19.86 8.35 -11.23
C PRO A 138 20.51 8.73 -9.89
N TYR A 139 20.97 7.74 -9.12
CA TYR A 139 21.71 7.86 -7.89
C TYR A 139 23.22 7.83 -8.16
N GLY A 140 23.67 8.68 -9.09
CA GLY A 140 25.08 8.97 -9.32
C GLY A 140 25.56 10.09 -8.39
N GLY A 141 26.06 9.72 -7.21
CA GLY A 141 27.20 10.35 -6.52
C GLY A 141 27.09 11.76 -5.88
N LYS A 142 27.55 11.81 -4.61
CA LYS A 142 28.07 12.91 -3.77
C LYS A 142 27.08 13.64 -2.84
N PHE A 143 27.08 13.19 -1.59
CA PHE A 143 26.80 14.05 -0.43
C PHE A 143 28.17 14.49 0.13
N GLY A 144 28.39 15.80 0.17
CA GLY A 144 29.45 16.42 0.97
C GLY A 144 28.93 16.79 2.36
#